data_AF-A0A930HEU4-F1
#
_entry.id   AF-A0A930HEU4-F1
#
_cell.length_a   1.000
_cell.length_b   1.000
_cell.length_c   1.000
_cell.angle_alpha   90.00
_cell.angle_beta   90.00
_cell.angle_gamma   90.00
#
_symmetry.space_group_name_H-M   'P 1'
#
loop_
_entity.id
_entity.type
_entity.pdbx_description
1 polymer ?
#
loop_
_entity_poly.entity_id
_entity_poly.type
_entity_poly.pdbx_seq_one_letter_code
_entity_poly.pdbx_strand_id
1 'polypeptide(L)'
;MKTLLNRWNTIWLRPLTDEETLKVLDGYNKTRYSRRKNKEGLLELASREAHEKQEVYFATILNDDDSPYCAIESNVGYFGLDFLREDLENFLICTFRDFTQEGKTLFLDTIRLQPKHPQDYDTVYSFMFYFNEDKTWGVVKHKGGVGTWSDSVEESEIPLSEEDYSKLCLSYPEFGEYDQLIRLDRIPTVVRETILEVTDKEFPAFRQYLQRDIERYQEPKK
;
A
#
# COMPACT_ATOMS: atom_id res chain seq x y z
N MET A 1 -14.23 7.80 6.46
CA MET A 1 -12.86 7.28 6.70
C MET A 1 -12.06 8.29 7.51
N LYS A 2 -11.21 7.78 8.40
CA LYS A 2 -10.36 8.57 9.30
C LYS A 2 -8.92 8.08 9.17
N THR A 3 -7.95 8.97 9.38
CA THR A 3 -6.52 8.61 9.37
C THR A 3 -5.99 8.59 10.80
N LEU A 4 -5.35 7.49 11.20
CA LEU A 4 -4.50 7.37 12.39
C LEU A 4 -3.03 7.42 11.99
N LEU A 5 -2.16 7.98 12.82
CA LEU A 5 -0.73 8.14 12.52
C LEU A 5 0.16 7.08 13.15
N ASN A 6 -0.41 5.89 13.33
CA ASN A 6 0.22 4.78 14.03
C ASN A 6 0.72 3.74 13.03
N ARG A 7 1.78 3.04 13.40
CA ARG A 7 2.27 1.90 12.62
C ARG A 7 1.35 0.72 12.79
N TRP A 8 0.92 0.12 11.68
CA TRP A 8 0.30 -1.21 11.71
C TRP A 8 1.34 -2.28 12.01
N ASN A 9 1.11 -3.10 13.05
CA ASN A 9 1.99 -4.20 13.39
C ASN A 9 1.37 -5.53 12.94
N THR A 10 1.97 -6.13 11.92
CA THR A 10 1.52 -7.41 11.34
C THR A 10 1.77 -8.62 12.25
N ILE A 11 2.68 -8.54 13.22
CA ILE A 11 2.90 -9.62 14.21
C ILE A 11 1.79 -9.63 15.26
N TRP A 12 1.39 -8.44 15.71
CA TRP A 12 0.38 -8.28 16.76
C TRP A 12 -1.03 -8.01 16.22
N LEU A 13 -1.17 -7.94 14.90
CA LEU A 13 -2.41 -7.62 14.17
C LEU A 13 -3.14 -6.42 14.81
N ARG A 14 -2.41 -5.34 15.08
CA ARG A 14 -2.95 -4.11 15.69
C ARG A 14 -2.11 -2.89 15.34
N PRO A 15 -2.65 -1.65 15.46
CA PRO A 15 -1.80 -0.48 15.43
C PRO A 15 -0.96 -0.43 16.71
N LEU A 16 0.26 0.06 16.58
CA LEU A 16 1.13 0.39 17.71
C LEU A 16 0.57 1.61 18.45
N THR A 17 0.81 1.71 19.75
CA THR A 17 0.50 2.93 20.50
C THR A 17 1.36 4.11 20.01
N ASP A 18 1.02 5.33 20.40
CA ASP A 18 1.81 6.50 20.03
C ASP A 18 3.25 6.40 20.52
N GLU A 19 3.44 5.91 21.75
CA GLU A 19 4.77 5.73 22.33
C GLU A 19 5.57 4.65 21.57
N GLU A 20 4.93 3.53 21.23
CA GLU A 20 5.55 2.47 20.42
C GLU A 20 5.92 2.99 19.03
N THR A 21 5.02 3.73 18.36
CA THR A 21 5.25 4.29 17.03
C THR A 21 6.39 5.33 17.06
N LEU A 22 6.40 6.24 18.04
CA LEU A 22 7.48 7.22 18.20
C LEU A 22 8.85 6.57 18.41
N LYS A 23 8.94 5.47 19.16
CA LYS A 23 10.20 4.71 19.32
C LYS A 23 10.68 4.13 17.99
N VAL A 24 9.76 3.66 17.16
CA VAL A 24 10.06 3.15 15.82
C VAL A 24 10.56 4.30 14.92
N LEU A 25 9.86 5.43 14.90
CA LEU A 25 10.27 6.62 14.13
C LEU A 25 11.64 7.16 14.56
N ASP A 26 11.92 7.22 15.86
CA ASP A 26 13.25 7.59 16.38
C ASP A 26 14.35 6.66 15.83
N GLY A 27 14.05 5.37 15.65
CA GLY A 27 14.96 4.38 15.09
C GLY A 27 15.26 4.62 13.61
N TYR A 28 14.23 4.84 12.80
CA TYR A 28 14.36 5.09 11.35
C TYR A 28 14.98 6.47 11.07
N ASN A 29 14.39 7.53 11.60
CA ASN A 29 14.72 8.92 11.25
C ASN A 29 15.82 9.52 12.14
N LYS A 30 16.39 8.72 13.06
CA LYS A 30 17.43 9.15 14.02
C LYS A 30 17.00 10.35 14.86
N THR A 31 15.72 10.45 15.16
CA THR A 31 15.14 11.48 16.02
C THR A 31 15.08 11.02 17.49
N ARG A 32 14.51 11.85 18.37
CA ARG A 32 14.37 11.56 19.82
C ARG A 32 13.01 12.00 20.36
N TYR A 33 11.98 11.93 19.53
CA TYR A 33 10.62 12.29 19.88
C TYR A 33 10.12 11.47 21.06
N SER A 34 10.39 10.16 21.10
CA SER A 34 9.94 9.27 22.19
C SER A 34 10.46 9.67 23.58
N ARG A 35 11.54 10.46 23.66
CA ARG A 35 12.10 10.95 24.93
C ARG A 35 11.41 12.21 25.45
N ARG A 36 10.59 12.88 24.63
CA ARG A 36 9.85 14.07 25.04
C ARG A 36 8.63 13.59 25.84
N LYS A 37 8.59 13.92 27.13
CA LYS A 37 7.52 13.47 28.05
C LYS A 37 6.12 13.91 27.56
N ASN A 38 5.17 12.98 27.57
CA ASN A 38 3.71 13.11 27.34
C ASN A 38 3.24 14.49 26.86
N LYS A 39 3.53 14.80 25.60
CA LYS A 39 2.89 15.90 24.89
C LYS A 39 1.83 15.30 23.98
N GLU A 40 0.60 15.72 24.19
CA GLU A 40 -0.49 15.48 23.23
C GLU A 40 -0.07 15.98 21.84
N GLY A 41 -0.44 15.24 20.79
CA GLY A 41 -0.09 15.60 19.40
C GLY A 41 1.38 15.36 19.01
N LEU A 42 2.20 14.74 19.86
CA LEU A 42 3.61 14.54 19.56
C LEU A 42 3.86 13.61 18.37
N LEU A 43 3.04 12.56 18.22
CA LEU A 43 3.09 11.66 17.07
C LEU A 43 2.71 12.39 15.78
N GLU A 44 1.68 13.24 15.83
CA GLU A 44 1.29 14.05 14.69
C GLU A 44 2.42 14.99 14.25
N LEU A 45 3.04 15.69 15.20
CA LEU A 45 4.19 16.55 14.91
C LEU A 45 5.34 15.74 14.27
N ALA A 46 5.69 14.59 14.85
CA ALA A 46 6.77 13.76 14.33
C ALA A 46 6.48 13.25 12.91
N SER A 47 5.26 12.77 12.66
CA SER A 47 4.85 12.26 11.36
C SER A 47 4.74 13.37 10.30
N ARG A 48 4.27 14.57 10.68
CA ARG A 48 4.20 15.73 9.80
C ARG A 48 5.58 16.23 9.40
N GLU A 49 6.48 16.39 10.36
CA GLU A 49 7.87 16.77 10.06
C GLU A 49 8.58 15.70 9.22
N ALA A 50 8.31 14.41 9.46
CA ALA A 50 8.83 13.33 8.64
C ALA A 50 8.30 13.43 7.21
N HIS A 51 7.00 13.67 7.03
CA HIS A 51 6.40 13.87 5.71
C HIS A 51 7.03 15.04 4.95
N GLU A 52 7.19 16.20 5.58
CA GLU A 52 7.81 17.39 4.97
C GLU A 52 9.27 17.15 4.55
N LYS A 53 9.98 16.27 5.27
CA LYS A 53 11.36 15.87 4.97
C LYS A 53 11.45 14.61 4.11
N GLN A 54 10.32 14.03 3.74
CA GLN A 54 10.21 12.74 3.06
C GLN A 54 10.94 11.59 3.80
N GLU A 55 10.90 11.61 5.13
CA GLU A 55 11.41 10.55 6.00
C GLU A 55 10.32 9.52 6.34
N VAL A 56 10.70 8.47 7.06
CA VAL A 56 9.77 7.38 7.39
C VAL A 56 8.67 7.88 8.32
N TYR A 57 7.42 7.60 7.98
CA TYR A 57 6.30 7.68 8.92
C TYR A 57 5.21 6.67 8.55
N PHE A 58 4.28 6.46 9.47
CA PHE A 58 3.20 5.50 9.28
C PHE A 58 1.85 6.19 9.41
N ALA A 59 0.90 5.71 8.62
CA ALA A 59 -0.51 6.03 8.79
C ALA A 59 -1.35 4.76 8.66
N THR A 60 -2.51 4.74 9.28
CA THR A 60 -3.52 3.69 9.09
C THR A 60 -4.83 4.39 8.78
N ILE A 61 -5.41 4.08 7.64
CA ILE A 61 -6.73 4.55 7.24
C ILE A 61 -7.75 3.61 7.85
N LEU A 62 -8.78 4.18 8.44
CA LEU A 62 -9.87 3.48 9.09
C LEU A 62 -11.15 3.62 8.29
N ASN A 63 -11.96 2.56 8.35
CA ASN A 63 -13.36 2.57 7.99
C ASN A 63 -14.18 3.45 8.96
N ASP A 64 -15.46 3.63 8.65
CA ASP A 64 -16.35 4.46 9.47
C ASP A 64 -16.71 3.82 10.82
N ASP A 65 -16.49 2.51 10.96
CA ASP A 65 -16.61 1.74 12.22
C ASP A 65 -15.28 1.67 12.99
N ASP A 66 -14.31 2.51 12.65
CA ASP A 66 -12.94 2.54 13.19
C ASP A 66 -12.11 1.26 12.94
N SER A 67 -12.61 0.31 12.13
CA SER A 67 -11.79 -0.85 11.71
C SER A 67 -10.70 -0.43 10.73
N PRO A 68 -9.49 -1.00 10.81
CA PRO A 68 -8.38 -0.64 9.95
C PRO A 68 -8.63 -1.14 8.52
N TYR A 69 -8.47 -0.24 7.57
CA TYR A 69 -8.73 -0.46 6.16
C TYR A 69 -7.43 -0.64 5.38
N CYS A 70 -6.50 0.28 5.54
CA CYS A 70 -5.23 0.27 4.82
C CYS A 70 -4.12 0.83 5.71
N ALA A 71 -3.01 0.10 5.83
CA ALA A 71 -1.80 0.59 6.47
C ALA A 71 -0.88 1.23 5.44
N ILE A 72 -0.26 2.34 5.81
CA ILE A 72 0.61 3.14 4.95
C ILE A 72 1.97 3.26 5.63
N GLU A 73 3.01 2.93 4.88
CA GLU A 73 4.39 3.29 5.17
C GLU A 73 4.84 4.32 4.15
N SER A 74 5.17 5.53 4.60
CA SER A 74 5.91 6.48 3.79
C SER A 74 7.40 6.35 4.10
N ASN A 75 8.24 6.54 3.08
CA ASN A 75 9.69 6.53 3.18
C ASN A 75 10.28 7.45 2.07
N VAL A 76 11.60 7.64 2.06
CA VAL A 76 12.33 8.45 1.08
C VAL A 76 12.03 7.97 -0.33
N GLY A 77 11.19 8.72 -1.03
CA GLY A 77 10.75 8.42 -2.40
C GLY A 77 9.85 7.19 -2.53
N TYR A 78 9.13 6.80 -1.47
CA TYR A 78 8.31 5.58 -1.47
C TYR A 78 7.04 5.70 -0.62
N PHE A 79 5.95 5.09 -1.10
CA PHE A 79 4.76 4.77 -0.30
C PHE A 79 4.37 3.32 -0.49
N GLY A 80 4.32 2.57 0.60
CA GLY A 80 3.77 1.22 0.67
C GLY A 80 2.38 1.26 1.27
N LEU A 81 1.42 0.63 0.61
CA LEU A 81 0.04 0.51 1.06
C LEU A 81 -0.30 -0.97 1.23
N ASP A 82 -0.68 -1.37 2.43
CA ASP A 82 -1.18 -2.71 2.74
C ASP A 82 -2.69 -2.63 2.97
N PHE A 83 -3.49 -3.19 2.04
CA PHE A 83 -4.94 -3.27 2.20
C PHE A 83 -5.28 -4.47 3.08
N LEU A 84 -6.06 -4.20 4.14
CA LEU A 84 -6.30 -5.13 5.23
C LEU A 84 -7.67 -5.80 5.08
N ARG A 85 -7.71 -7.08 5.42
CA ARG A 85 -8.95 -7.85 5.58
C ARG A 85 -9.52 -7.65 6.99
N GLU A 86 -10.69 -8.24 7.23
CA GLU A 86 -11.33 -8.27 8.56
C GLU A 86 -10.46 -8.96 9.62
N ASP A 87 -9.68 -9.96 9.21
CA ASP A 87 -8.71 -10.64 10.08
C ASP A 87 -7.35 -9.92 10.17
N LEU A 88 -7.27 -8.71 9.59
CA LEU A 88 -6.16 -7.77 9.70
C LEU A 88 -4.85 -8.18 9.01
N GLU A 89 -4.90 -9.25 8.23
CA GLU A 89 -3.85 -9.57 7.29
C GLU A 89 -4.03 -8.78 5.99
N ASN A 90 -2.91 -8.48 5.34
CA ASN A 90 -2.90 -7.84 4.04
C ASN A 90 -3.19 -8.86 2.93
N PHE A 91 -4.01 -8.46 1.96
CA PHE A 91 -4.31 -9.28 0.77
C PHE A 91 -3.83 -8.64 -0.54
N LEU A 92 -3.69 -7.31 -0.53
CA LEU A 92 -3.22 -6.49 -1.64
C LEU A 92 -2.20 -5.49 -1.11
N ILE A 93 -1.05 -5.40 -1.77
CA ILE A 93 -0.01 -4.41 -1.48
C ILE A 93 0.16 -3.53 -2.70
N CYS A 94 0.10 -2.21 -2.54
CA CYS A 94 0.45 -1.26 -3.59
C CYS A 94 1.73 -0.53 -3.21
N THR A 95 2.66 -0.43 -4.14
CA THR A 95 3.90 0.32 -3.96
C THR A 95 3.93 1.48 -4.94
N PHE A 96 4.14 2.68 -4.40
CA PHE A 96 4.43 3.87 -5.17
C PHE A 96 5.88 4.31 -4.94
N ARG A 97 6.53 4.81 -5.98
CA ARG A 97 7.86 5.41 -5.91
C ARG A 97 7.86 6.84 -6.44
N ASP A 98 8.81 7.66 -6.00
CA ASP A 98 9.02 8.98 -6.60
C ASP A 98 9.45 8.82 -8.06
N PHE A 99 8.64 9.40 -8.95
CA PHE A 99 8.81 9.31 -10.39
C PHE A 99 9.77 10.38 -10.93
N THR A 100 9.76 11.56 -10.33
CA THR A 100 10.47 12.74 -10.85
C THR A 100 11.77 13.03 -10.13
N GLN A 101 12.03 12.34 -9.01
CA GLN A 101 13.14 12.63 -8.08
C GLN A 101 13.09 14.06 -7.51
N GLU A 102 11.98 14.79 -7.74
CA GLU A 102 11.70 16.09 -7.17
C GLU A 102 10.72 15.99 -5.98
N GLY A 103 10.25 14.78 -5.65
CA GLY A 103 9.31 14.57 -4.56
C GLY A 103 7.89 15.04 -4.83
N LYS A 104 7.54 15.36 -6.08
CA LYS A 104 6.24 15.95 -6.44
C LYS A 104 5.26 14.98 -7.07
N THR A 105 5.75 13.89 -7.64
CA THR A 105 4.94 12.92 -8.37
C THR A 105 5.31 11.50 -7.94
N LEU A 106 4.30 10.73 -7.59
CA LEU A 106 4.40 9.31 -7.30
C LEU A 106 3.98 8.51 -8.53
N PHE A 107 4.68 7.41 -8.79
CA PHE A 107 4.34 6.43 -9.81
C PHE A 107 3.97 5.12 -9.12
N LEU A 108 2.82 4.55 -9.46
CA LEU A 108 2.42 3.21 -9.03
C LEU A 108 3.34 2.19 -9.71
N ASP A 109 4.26 1.64 -8.93
CA ASP A 109 5.33 0.76 -9.40
C ASP A 109 4.89 -0.70 -9.43
N THR A 110 4.23 -1.15 -8.35
CA THR A 110 3.73 -2.52 -8.26
C THR A 110 2.42 -2.64 -7.50
N ILE A 111 1.65 -3.65 -7.87
CA ILE A 111 0.52 -4.20 -7.10
C ILE A 111 0.82 -5.67 -6.84
N ARG A 112 0.73 -6.11 -5.59
CA ARG A 112 0.94 -7.52 -5.22
C ARG A 112 -0.32 -8.10 -4.58
N LEU A 113 -0.82 -9.18 -5.16
CA LEU A 113 -1.80 -10.05 -4.51
C LEU A 113 -1.08 -11.07 -3.65
N GLN A 114 -1.41 -11.10 -2.36
CA GLN A 114 -0.76 -11.99 -1.41
C GLN A 114 -1.77 -12.89 -0.68
N PRO A 115 -1.55 -14.22 -0.68
CA PRO A 115 -2.35 -15.16 0.10
C PRO A 115 -2.16 -14.97 1.61
N LYS A 116 -3.22 -15.33 2.34
CA LYS A 116 -3.21 -15.49 3.80
C LYS A 116 -2.04 -16.36 4.24
N HIS A 117 -1.25 -15.90 5.22
CA HIS A 117 -0.12 -16.58 5.87
C HIS A 117 0.19 -17.96 5.25
N PRO A 118 1.02 -18.05 4.19
CA PRO A 118 1.44 -19.34 3.65
C PRO A 118 2.06 -20.18 4.75
N GLN A 119 1.29 -21.13 5.30
CA GLN A 119 1.83 -22.15 6.18
C GLN A 119 2.71 -23.13 5.39
N ASP A 120 2.55 -23.13 4.06
CA ASP A 120 3.30 -23.95 3.12
C ASP A 120 3.75 -23.10 1.92
N TYR A 121 5.01 -22.67 1.94
CA TYR A 121 5.61 -21.88 0.86
C TYR A 121 5.80 -22.68 -0.44
N ASP A 122 5.64 -24.01 -0.43
CA ASP A 122 5.79 -24.85 -1.62
C ASP A 122 4.51 -24.94 -2.47
N THR A 123 3.36 -24.55 -1.92
CA THR A 123 2.06 -24.60 -2.62
C THR A 123 1.44 -23.21 -2.84
N VAL A 124 2.08 -22.18 -2.31
CA VAL A 124 1.50 -20.84 -2.27
C VAL A 124 2.15 -19.91 -3.30
N TYR A 125 1.29 -19.23 -4.06
CA TYR A 125 1.69 -18.28 -5.10
C TYR A 125 1.32 -16.85 -4.69
N SER A 126 2.13 -15.88 -5.07
CA SER A 126 1.76 -14.47 -5.09
C SER A 126 1.84 -13.95 -6.52
N PHE A 127 1.04 -12.94 -6.84
CA PHE A 127 1.06 -12.31 -8.15
C PHE A 127 1.51 -10.88 -8.00
N MET A 128 2.54 -10.50 -8.74
CA MET A 128 3.06 -9.14 -8.79
C MET A 128 2.77 -8.55 -10.16
N PHE A 129 1.93 -7.53 -10.18
CA PHE A 129 1.71 -6.67 -11.33
C PHE A 129 2.70 -5.53 -11.23
N TYR A 130 3.50 -5.30 -12.26
CA TYR A 130 4.51 -4.25 -12.28
C TYR A 130 4.29 -3.32 -13.47
N PHE A 131 4.72 -2.07 -13.32
CA PHE A 131 4.55 -1.03 -14.32
C PHE A 131 5.89 -0.37 -14.63
N ASN A 132 6.10 -0.05 -15.90
CA ASN A 132 7.34 0.53 -16.39
C ASN A 132 7.12 1.97 -16.89
N GLU A 133 8.18 2.77 -16.85
CA GLU A 133 8.13 4.17 -17.31
C GLU A 133 7.93 4.28 -18.82
N ASP A 134 8.28 3.24 -19.58
CA ASP A 134 8.09 3.14 -21.02
C ASP A 134 6.64 2.77 -21.42
N LYS A 135 5.72 2.85 -20.46
CA LYS A 135 4.28 2.60 -20.62
C LYS A 135 3.95 1.14 -20.90
N THR A 136 4.79 0.22 -20.44
CA THR A 136 4.46 -1.20 -20.40
C THR A 136 4.07 -1.63 -18.98
N TRP A 137 3.35 -2.75 -18.89
CA TRP A 137 3.08 -3.42 -17.62
C TRP A 137 3.15 -4.92 -17.82
N GLY A 138 3.33 -5.66 -16.72
CA GLY A 138 3.30 -7.11 -16.74
C GLY A 138 2.86 -7.72 -15.43
N VAL A 139 2.77 -9.05 -15.42
CA VAL A 139 2.43 -9.85 -14.24
C VAL A 139 3.44 -10.96 -14.07
N VAL A 140 3.88 -11.19 -12.84
CA VAL A 140 4.75 -12.31 -12.46
C VAL A 140 4.05 -13.14 -11.40
N LYS A 141 4.02 -14.47 -11.59
CA LYS A 141 3.51 -15.43 -10.61
C LYS A 141 4.67 -15.97 -9.79
N HIS A 142 4.90 -15.45 -8.59
CA HIS A 142 5.95 -15.94 -7.70
C HIS A 142 5.48 -17.13 -6.87
N LYS A 143 6.34 -18.16 -6.75
CA LYS A 143 6.16 -19.28 -5.83
C LYS A 143 6.94 -19.04 -4.54
N GLY A 144 6.32 -19.14 -3.36
CA GLY A 144 7.03 -19.01 -2.08
C GLY A 144 6.46 -18.02 -1.06
N GLY A 145 7.35 -17.38 -0.31
CA GLY A 145 7.07 -16.42 0.76
C GLY A 145 7.95 -15.18 0.73
N VAL A 146 7.55 -14.14 1.47
CA VAL A 146 8.30 -12.87 1.53
C VAL A 146 9.77 -13.17 1.90
N GLY A 147 10.69 -12.97 0.95
CA GLY A 147 12.13 -13.16 1.14
C GLY A 147 12.70 -14.52 0.70
N THR A 148 11.89 -15.43 0.15
CA THR A 148 12.34 -16.76 -0.32
C THR A 148 11.91 -17.12 -1.75
N TRP A 149 11.51 -16.12 -2.55
CA TRP A 149 10.96 -16.34 -3.88
C TRP A 149 12.03 -16.85 -4.86
N SER A 150 11.85 -18.08 -5.34
CA SER A 150 12.54 -18.56 -6.54
C SER A 150 11.78 -18.10 -7.78
N ASP A 151 12.51 -17.84 -8.86
CA ASP A 151 11.96 -17.33 -10.10
C ASP A 151 10.85 -18.23 -10.62
N SER A 152 9.67 -17.66 -10.90
CA SER A 152 8.67 -18.35 -11.69
C SER A 152 7.95 -17.44 -12.70
N VAL A 153 8.31 -17.73 -13.95
CA VAL A 153 7.52 -18.01 -15.18
C VAL A 153 6.34 -17.09 -15.51
N GLU A 154 6.42 -16.60 -16.76
CA GLU A 154 5.56 -15.65 -17.48
C GLU A 154 5.81 -14.20 -17.10
N GLU A 155 6.52 -13.53 -18.00
CA GLU A 155 6.68 -12.09 -18.07
C GLU A 155 5.98 -11.66 -19.36
N SER A 156 4.90 -10.90 -19.25
CA SER A 156 4.21 -10.33 -20.39
C SER A 156 4.33 -8.81 -20.32
N GLU A 157 5.12 -8.21 -21.19
CA GLU A 157 5.16 -6.75 -21.34
C GLU A 157 4.06 -6.32 -22.31
N ILE A 158 2.98 -5.78 -21.75
CA ILE A 158 1.80 -5.33 -22.49
C ILE A 158 1.81 -3.80 -22.51
N PRO A 159 1.67 -3.15 -23.69
CA PRO A 159 1.63 -1.69 -23.76
C PRO A 159 0.34 -1.14 -23.12
N LEU A 160 0.47 -0.03 -22.41
CA LEU A 160 -0.64 0.76 -21.88
C LEU A 160 -1.03 1.87 -22.86
N SER A 161 -2.31 2.23 -22.83
CA SER A 161 -2.77 3.47 -23.46
C SER A 161 -2.20 4.68 -22.70
N GLU A 162 -2.10 5.84 -23.37
CA GLU A 162 -1.72 7.09 -22.70
C GLU A 162 -2.66 7.44 -21.53
N GLU A 163 -3.96 7.17 -21.70
CA GLU A 163 -4.96 7.39 -20.66
C GLU A 163 -4.69 6.52 -19.44
N ASP A 164 -4.45 5.22 -19.63
CA ASP A 164 -4.19 4.30 -18.53
C ASP A 164 -2.84 4.57 -17.86
N TYR A 165 -1.81 4.88 -18.63
CA TYR A 165 -0.51 5.26 -18.09
C TYR A 165 -0.62 6.51 -17.19
N SER A 166 -1.41 7.51 -17.59
CA SER A 166 -1.62 8.71 -16.79
C SER A 166 -2.24 8.43 -15.41
N LYS A 167 -2.98 7.32 -15.26
CA LYS A 167 -3.57 6.91 -13.97
C LYS A 167 -2.54 6.39 -12.98
N LEU A 168 -1.38 5.93 -13.46
CA LEU A 168 -0.27 5.46 -12.62
C LEU A 168 0.51 6.61 -11.97
N CYS A 169 0.40 7.82 -12.53
CA CYS A 169 1.08 9.01 -12.03
C CYS A 169 0.15 9.82 -11.13
N LEU A 170 0.56 10.03 -9.87
CA LEU A 170 -0.18 10.76 -8.85
C LEU A 170 0.66 11.95 -8.35
N SER A 171 0.01 13.06 -8.00
CA SER A 171 0.70 14.09 -7.22
C SER A 171 1.06 13.55 -5.85
N TYR A 172 2.21 13.96 -5.31
CA TYR A 172 2.57 13.62 -3.92
C TYR A 172 1.46 14.14 -2.98
N PRO A 173 0.92 13.30 -2.08
CA PRO A 173 -0.21 13.70 -1.24
C PRO A 173 0.23 14.74 -0.20
N GLU A 174 -0.66 15.64 0.16
CA GLU A 174 -0.50 16.44 1.38
C GLU A 174 -0.60 15.54 2.62
N PHE A 175 -0.01 15.97 3.73
CA PHE A 175 -0.02 15.19 4.97
C PHE A 175 -1.45 14.95 5.48
N GLY A 176 -1.86 13.67 5.49
CA GLY A 176 -3.19 13.24 5.90
C GLY A 176 -4.17 13.02 4.74
N GLU A 177 -3.85 13.48 3.54
CA GLU A 177 -4.71 13.45 2.35
C GLU A 177 -4.34 12.26 1.43
N TYR A 178 -4.58 11.05 1.91
CA TYR A 178 -4.14 9.80 1.25
C TYR A 178 -5.19 9.17 0.32
N ASP A 179 -6.37 9.78 0.17
CA ASP A 179 -7.51 9.23 -0.59
C ASP A 179 -7.10 8.83 -2.02
N GLN A 180 -6.23 9.59 -2.68
CA GLN A 180 -5.80 9.28 -4.04
C GLN A 180 -4.96 7.99 -4.15
N LEU A 181 -4.24 7.60 -3.10
CA LEU A 181 -3.34 6.43 -3.09
C LEU A 181 -4.13 5.13 -2.97
N ILE A 182 -5.23 5.15 -2.20
CA ILE A 182 -6.05 3.96 -1.90
C ILE A 182 -7.14 3.67 -2.93
N ARG A 183 -7.22 4.45 -4.00
CA ARG A 183 -8.26 4.35 -5.02
C ARG A 183 -7.96 3.26 -6.04
N LEU A 184 -8.39 2.03 -5.74
CA LEU A 184 -8.24 0.88 -6.63
C LEU A 184 -9.01 1.03 -7.96
N ASP A 185 -10.07 1.85 -7.99
CA ASP A 185 -10.82 2.15 -9.21
C ASP A 185 -9.98 2.95 -10.25
N ARG A 186 -8.88 3.58 -9.82
CA ARG A 186 -7.95 4.30 -10.71
C ARG A 186 -6.92 3.39 -11.38
N ILE A 187 -6.78 2.14 -10.95
CA ILE A 187 -5.89 1.20 -11.63
C ILE A 187 -6.32 1.08 -13.10
N PRO A 188 -5.37 1.09 -14.07
CA PRO A 188 -5.65 0.84 -15.47
C PRO A 188 -6.68 -0.26 -15.69
N THR A 189 -7.67 -0.04 -16.55
CA THR A 189 -8.82 -0.94 -16.68
C THR A 189 -8.38 -2.36 -17.03
N VAL A 190 -7.47 -2.50 -18.00
CA VAL A 190 -6.93 -3.81 -18.41
C VAL A 190 -6.25 -4.54 -17.24
N VAL A 191 -5.49 -3.82 -16.42
CA VAL A 191 -4.79 -4.41 -15.27
C VAL A 191 -5.76 -4.79 -14.17
N ARG A 192 -6.77 -3.96 -13.91
CA ARG A 192 -7.82 -4.27 -12.94
C ARG A 192 -8.60 -5.51 -13.38
N GLU A 193 -8.94 -5.65 -14.65
CA GLU A 193 -9.59 -6.85 -15.18
C GLU A 193 -8.72 -8.10 -15.01
N THR A 194 -7.41 -8.01 -15.28
CA THR A 194 -6.47 -9.13 -15.06
C THR A 194 -6.32 -9.46 -13.56
N ILE A 195 -6.23 -8.47 -12.68
CA ILE A 195 -6.21 -8.67 -11.22
C ILE A 195 -7.46 -9.43 -10.78
N LEU A 196 -8.62 -9.04 -11.29
CA LEU A 196 -9.90 -9.68 -10.98
C LEU A 196 -9.96 -11.12 -11.51
N GLU A 197 -9.50 -11.38 -12.74
CA GLU A 197 -9.43 -12.73 -13.32
C GLU A 197 -8.51 -13.65 -12.51
N VAL A 198 -7.29 -13.18 -12.19
CA VAL A 198 -6.33 -13.91 -11.36
C VAL A 198 -6.92 -14.16 -9.98
N THR A 199 -7.60 -13.17 -9.40
CA THR A 199 -8.25 -13.31 -8.10
C THR A 199 -9.35 -14.35 -8.14
N ASP A 200 -10.23 -14.33 -9.13
CA ASP A 200 -11.34 -15.30 -9.24
C ASP A 200 -10.81 -16.74 -9.35
N LYS A 201 -9.67 -16.92 -10.03
CA LYS A 201 -9.05 -18.24 -10.26
C LYS A 201 -8.24 -18.74 -9.08
N GLU A 202 -7.42 -17.88 -8.47
CA GLU A 202 -6.36 -18.30 -7.53
C GLU A 202 -6.69 -17.88 -6.08
N PHE A 203 -7.47 -16.81 -5.88
CA PHE A 203 -7.85 -16.28 -4.57
C PHE A 203 -9.33 -15.87 -4.50
N PRO A 204 -10.30 -16.76 -4.75
CA PRO A 204 -11.72 -16.38 -4.85
C PRO A 204 -12.27 -15.68 -3.60
N ALA A 205 -11.69 -15.95 -2.42
CA ALA A 205 -12.02 -15.26 -1.17
C ALA A 205 -11.68 -13.75 -1.19
N PHE A 206 -10.74 -13.32 -2.04
CA PHE A 206 -10.33 -11.92 -2.13
C PHE A 206 -11.24 -11.09 -3.03
N ARG A 207 -12.07 -11.76 -3.87
CA ARG A 207 -12.91 -11.06 -4.84
C ARG A 207 -13.84 -10.05 -4.19
N GLN A 208 -14.46 -10.41 -3.06
CA GLN A 208 -15.36 -9.53 -2.35
C GLN A 208 -14.65 -8.29 -1.80
N TYR A 209 -13.42 -8.44 -1.28
CA TYR A 209 -12.63 -7.31 -0.78
C TYR A 209 -12.22 -6.36 -1.91
N LEU A 210 -11.69 -6.89 -3.02
CA LEU A 210 -11.33 -6.06 -4.18
C LEU A 210 -12.53 -5.35 -4.79
N GLN A 211 -13.65 -6.07 -4.99
CA GLN A 211 -14.85 -5.50 -5.58
C GLN A 211 -15.42 -4.38 -4.71
N ARG A 212 -15.55 -4.62 -3.40
CA ARG A 212 -15.98 -3.61 -2.42
C ARG A 212 -15.09 -2.37 -2.50
N ASP A 213 -13.78 -2.56 -2.55
CA ASP A 213 -12.81 -1.46 -2.53
C ASP A 213 -12.80 -0.66 -3.84
N ILE A 214 -13.06 -1.31 -4.98
CA ILE A 214 -13.27 -0.64 -6.28
C ILE A 214 -14.58 0.17 -6.27
N GLU A 215 -15.69 -0.44 -5.83
CA GLU A 215 -17.01 0.19 -5.81
C GLU A 215 -17.08 1.40 -4.87
N ARG A 216 -16.36 1.33 -3.74
CA ARG A 216 -16.32 2.38 -2.71
C ARG A 216 -16.00 3.78 -3.25
N TYR A 217 -15.22 3.88 -4.32
CA TYR A 217 -14.78 5.16 -4.89
C TYR A 217 -15.42 5.49 -6.24
N GLN A 218 -16.26 4.60 -6.78
CA GLN A 218 -17.05 4.87 -7.99
C GLN A 218 -18.30 5.71 -7.68
N GLU A 219 -18.84 5.61 -6.47
CA GLU A 219 -19.95 6.46 -6.04
C GLU A 219 -19.43 7.85 -5.61
N PRO A 220 -20.01 8.96 -6.13
CA PRO A 220 -19.68 10.27 -5.62
C PRO A 220 -20.05 10.35 -4.14
N LYS A 221 -19.07 10.66 -3.28
CA LYS A 221 -19.32 10.99 -1.87
C LYS A 221 -20.34 12.14 -1.85
N LYS A 222 -21.53 11.87 -1.31
CA LYS A 222 -22.62 12.86 -1.19
C LYS A 222 -22.29 13.96 -0.19
#